data_AF-A0A251SJL8-F1
#
_entry.id   AF-A0A251SJL8-F1
#
_cell.length_a   1.000
_cell.length_b   1.000
_cell.length_c   1.000
_cell.angle_alpha   90.00
_cell.angle_beta   90.00
_cell.angle_gamma   90.00
#
_symmetry.space_group_name_H-M   'P 1'
#
loop_
_entity.id
_entity.type
_entity.pdbx_description
1 polymer ?
#
loop_
_entity_poly.entity_id
_entity_poly.type
_entity_poly.pdbx_seq_one_letter_code
_entity_poly.pdbx_strand_id
1 'polypeptide(L)'
;MLSNVLNALTSSPNSKLSHVTLQTGSKHYVGPLFDPILSTQLSPHDSPFIEDYPRLPLPNFYYNVEDILASYSKSFTYSIHRPSIFLGVSTRSYFNIPLTLAVYALVCKHQNYPFRYFGNKFSWEHFWDMTNARVIAEQHVWASVTDKAKNEAFNCTNGDVFTWKMMWKLLCDTFDVEFVPFDEKEKFDIVEFMKDKGEVWDKIVEENGLYKTKMEEMTCFGALDTILKLEVQHVLSMTKSREFGFHEYANTPKSITEWAHRLRQMKILP
;
A
#
# COMPACT_ATOMS: atom_id res chain seq x y z
N MET A 1 9.88 -18.10 6.22
CA MET A 1 8.69 -17.89 7.07
C MET A 1 7.48 -18.68 6.58
N LEU A 2 6.97 -18.46 5.35
CA LEU A 2 5.79 -19.17 4.83
C LEU A 2 5.91 -20.71 4.94
N SER A 3 7.03 -21.28 4.49
CA SER A 3 7.29 -22.73 4.59
C SER A 3 7.15 -23.25 6.04
N ASN A 4 7.62 -22.51 7.05
CA ASN A 4 7.47 -22.92 8.46
C ASN A 4 6.01 -22.97 8.89
N VAL A 5 5.21 -21.98 8.48
CA VAL A 5 3.77 -21.92 8.78
C VAL A 5 3.05 -23.09 8.11
N LEU A 6 3.29 -23.30 6.81
CA LEU A 6 2.65 -24.38 6.06
C LEU A 6 3.03 -25.75 6.63
N ASN A 7 4.32 -26.01 6.84
CA ASN A 7 4.80 -27.26 7.44
C ASN A 7 4.13 -27.53 8.79
N ALA A 8 4.05 -26.52 9.68
CA ALA A 8 3.43 -26.68 10.99
C ALA A 8 1.93 -27.02 10.87
N LEU A 9 1.20 -26.36 9.96
CA LEU A 9 -0.23 -26.57 9.77
C LEU A 9 -0.56 -27.87 9.04
N THR A 10 0.30 -28.34 8.14
CA THR A 10 0.06 -29.57 7.35
C THR A 10 0.64 -30.83 7.99
N SER A 11 1.60 -30.73 8.91
CA SER A 11 2.19 -31.89 9.58
C SER A 11 1.28 -32.52 10.64
N SER A 12 0.20 -31.84 11.03
CA SER A 12 -0.78 -32.40 11.97
C SER A 12 -1.66 -33.44 11.27
N PRO A 13 -1.71 -34.70 11.75
CA PRO A 13 -2.56 -35.75 11.15
C PRO A 13 -4.05 -35.42 11.22
N ASN A 14 -4.46 -34.50 12.10
CA ASN A 14 -5.83 -34.02 12.24
C ASN A 14 -6.05 -32.62 11.64
N SER A 15 -5.18 -32.17 10.72
CA SER A 15 -5.32 -30.85 10.11
C SER A 15 -6.64 -30.74 9.35
N LYS A 16 -7.42 -29.70 9.68
CA LYS A 16 -8.65 -29.31 8.96
C LYS A 16 -8.40 -28.16 7.98
N LEU A 17 -7.13 -27.87 7.67
CA LEU A 17 -6.77 -26.80 6.76
C LEU A 17 -7.34 -27.09 5.37
N SER A 18 -8.21 -26.21 4.89
CA SER A 18 -8.88 -26.36 3.58
C SER A 18 -8.44 -25.29 2.58
N HIS A 19 -8.05 -24.11 3.07
CA HIS A 19 -7.66 -22.98 2.24
C HIS A 19 -6.54 -22.15 2.87
N VAL A 20 -5.62 -21.63 2.05
CA VAL A 20 -4.61 -20.64 2.46
C VAL A 20 -4.67 -19.43 1.52
N THR A 21 -4.88 -18.26 2.11
CA THR A 21 -4.79 -16.98 1.41
C THR A 21 -3.42 -16.37 1.59
N LEU A 22 -2.76 -16.01 0.48
CA LEU A 22 -1.46 -15.34 0.45
C LEU A 22 -1.61 -13.92 -0.09
N GLN A 23 -1.25 -12.93 0.71
CA GLN A 23 -1.16 -11.54 0.24
C GLN A 23 0.27 -11.23 -0.24
N THR A 24 0.39 -10.80 -1.49
CA THR A 24 1.62 -10.26 -2.09
C THR A 24 1.47 -8.76 -2.33
N GLY A 25 1.33 -8.31 -3.58
CA GLY A 25 1.14 -6.91 -3.93
C GLY A 25 1.53 -6.56 -5.37
N SER A 26 1.26 -5.32 -5.75
CA SER A 26 1.56 -4.77 -7.08
C SER A 26 3.04 -4.84 -7.49
N LYS A 27 3.98 -4.99 -6.53
CA LYS A 27 5.40 -5.28 -6.85
C LYS A 27 5.60 -6.56 -7.67
N HIS A 28 4.59 -7.41 -7.79
CA HIS A 28 4.58 -8.51 -8.76
C HIS A 28 4.82 -7.99 -10.19
N TYR A 29 4.25 -6.84 -10.54
CA TYR A 29 4.26 -6.29 -11.90
C TYR A 29 5.36 -5.25 -12.14
N VAL A 30 5.84 -4.60 -11.07
CA VAL A 30 6.84 -3.53 -11.16
C VAL A 30 8.24 -3.94 -10.70
N GLY A 31 8.38 -5.09 -10.04
CA GLY A 31 9.68 -5.62 -9.60
C GLY A 31 10.16 -5.11 -8.24
N PRO A 32 11.43 -5.37 -7.87
CA PRO A 32 11.98 -5.09 -6.55
C PRO A 32 12.34 -3.59 -6.38
N LEU A 33 11.32 -2.74 -6.26
CA LEU A 33 11.45 -1.28 -6.18
C LEU A 33 12.46 -0.76 -5.14
N PHE A 34 12.64 -1.49 -4.04
CA PHE A 34 13.46 -1.06 -2.91
C PHE A 34 14.84 -1.71 -2.89
N ASP A 35 15.20 -2.46 -3.93
CA ASP A 35 16.55 -3.00 -4.08
C ASP A 35 17.47 -1.93 -4.69
N PRO A 36 18.60 -1.61 -4.04
CA PRO A 36 19.47 -0.52 -4.47
C PRO A 36 20.15 -0.77 -5.83
N ILE A 37 20.23 -2.02 -6.27
CA ILE A 37 20.88 -2.39 -7.54
C ILE A 37 19.82 -2.60 -8.61
N LEU A 38 18.78 -3.37 -8.29
CA LEU A 38 17.78 -3.83 -9.26
C LEU A 38 16.70 -2.79 -9.57
N SER A 39 16.50 -1.78 -8.70
CA SER A 39 15.54 -0.69 -8.93
C SER A 39 15.85 0.18 -10.16
N THR A 40 17.06 0.11 -10.71
CA THR A 40 17.46 0.79 -11.96
C THR A 40 17.21 -0.05 -13.21
N GLN A 41 16.86 -1.33 -13.05
CA GLN A 41 16.66 -2.29 -14.14
C GLN A 41 15.17 -2.63 -14.31
N LEU A 42 14.28 -1.83 -13.75
CA LEU A 42 12.85 -2.09 -13.77
C LEU A 42 12.31 -1.83 -15.18
N SER A 43 11.66 -2.86 -15.73
CA SER A 43 10.84 -2.76 -16.94
C SER A 43 9.46 -3.29 -16.58
N PRO A 44 8.61 -2.46 -15.93
CA PRO A 44 7.27 -2.89 -15.57
C PRO A 44 6.45 -3.22 -16.81
N HIS A 45 5.43 -4.05 -16.65
CA HIS A 45 4.43 -4.27 -17.71
C HIS A 45 3.65 -3.01 -18.02
N ASP A 46 2.92 -3.01 -19.13
CA ASP A 46 1.98 -1.93 -19.42
C ASP A 46 0.82 -1.93 -18.42
N SER A 47 0.29 -0.74 -18.15
CA SER A 47 -0.88 -0.58 -17.27
C SER A 47 -2.18 -0.49 -18.09
N PRO A 48 -3.33 -0.96 -17.57
CA PRO A 48 -3.52 -1.51 -16.22
C PRO A 48 -2.92 -2.91 -16.05
N PHE A 49 -2.30 -3.17 -14.90
CA PHE A 49 -1.72 -4.47 -14.59
C PHE A 49 -2.79 -5.56 -14.49
N ILE A 50 -2.60 -6.66 -15.20
CA ILE A 50 -3.46 -7.85 -15.18
C ILE A 50 -2.72 -9.05 -14.61
N GLU A 51 -3.45 -9.98 -14.01
CA GLU A 51 -2.89 -11.10 -13.25
C GLU A 51 -2.10 -12.10 -14.10
N ASP A 52 -2.41 -12.16 -15.40
CA ASP A 52 -1.84 -13.09 -16.38
C ASP A 52 -0.50 -12.62 -16.96
N TYR A 53 -0.04 -11.43 -16.59
CA TYR A 53 1.28 -10.98 -17.01
C TYR A 53 2.38 -11.93 -16.50
N PRO A 54 3.39 -12.25 -17.33
CA PRO A 54 4.47 -13.12 -16.90
C PRO A 54 5.30 -12.43 -15.81
N ARG A 55 5.90 -13.22 -14.93
CA ARG A 55 6.85 -12.71 -13.94
C ARG A 55 7.98 -11.95 -14.63
N LEU A 56 8.37 -10.81 -14.07
CA LEU A 56 9.56 -10.10 -14.54
C LEU A 56 10.81 -10.98 -14.37
N PRO A 57 11.83 -10.87 -15.25
CA PRO A 57 13.09 -11.62 -15.16
C PRO A 57 14.03 -11.03 -14.08
N LEU A 58 13.46 -10.69 -12.92
CA LEU A 58 14.16 -10.10 -11.77
C LEU A 58 13.78 -10.88 -10.50
N PRO A 59 14.70 -11.03 -9.54
CA PRO A 59 14.37 -11.69 -8.29
C PRO A 59 13.30 -10.89 -7.54
N ASN A 60 12.21 -11.57 -7.18
CA ASN A 60 11.14 -11.01 -6.38
C ASN A 60 10.66 -12.06 -5.39
N PHE A 61 10.69 -11.74 -4.10
CA PHE A 61 10.30 -12.70 -3.07
C PHE A 61 8.83 -13.15 -3.21
N TYR A 62 7.97 -12.35 -3.87
CA TYR A 62 6.60 -12.75 -4.22
C TYR A 62 6.57 -14.03 -5.03
N TYR A 63 7.45 -14.18 -6.01
CA TYR A 63 7.50 -15.37 -6.85
C TYR A 63 7.84 -16.61 -6.01
N ASN A 64 8.82 -16.48 -5.12
CA ASN A 64 9.24 -17.57 -4.23
C ASN A 64 8.10 -18.00 -3.28
N VAL A 65 7.34 -17.06 -2.71
CA VAL A 65 6.23 -17.42 -1.81
C VAL A 65 5.03 -17.98 -2.57
N GLU A 66 4.77 -17.53 -3.80
CA GLU A 66 3.77 -18.14 -4.69
C GLU A 66 4.17 -19.57 -5.06
N ASP A 67 5.43 -19.83 -5.41
CA ASP A 67 5.93 -21.17 -5.75
C ASP A 67 5.86 -22.13 -4.56
N ILE A 68 6.25 -21.65 -3.37
CA ILE A 68 6.09 -22.41 -2.13
C ILE A 68 4.61 -22.75 -1.92
N LEU A 69 3.70 -21.79 -2.03
CA LEU A 69 2.28 -22.03 -1.83
C LEU A 69 1.71 -23.03 -2.84
N ALA A 70 2.04 -22.88 -4.12
CA ALA A 70 1.59 -23.76 -5.20
C ALA A 70 2.05 -25.22 -5.00
N SER A 71 3.21 -25.44 -4.36
CA SER A 71 3.70 -26.78 -4.03
C SER A 71 2.79 -27.57 -3.06
N TYR A 72 1.89 -26.88 -2.33
CA TYR A 72 0.92 -27.49 -1.41
C TYR A 72 -0.49 -27.65 -2.02
N SER A 73 -0.66 -27.42 -3.32
CA SER A 73 -1.96 -27.49 -4.02
C SER A 73 -2.70 -28.84 -3.89
N LYS A 74 -2.00 -29.93 -3.56
CA LYS A 74 -2.61 -31.25 -3.27
C LYS A 74 -3.17 -31.36 -1.84
N SER A 75 -2.71 -30.51 -0.93
CA SER A 75 -3.05 -30.56 0.50
C SER A 75 -4.21 -29.63 0.85
N PHE A 76 -4.28 -28.46 0.20
CA PHE A 76 -5.32 -27.46 0.40
C PHE A 76 -5.46 -26.60 -0.86
N THR A 77 -6.56 -25.84 -0.94
CA THR A 77 -6.74 -24.82 -1.98
C THR A 77 -6.08 -23.51 -1.54
N TYR A 78 -5.79 -22.61 -2.48
CA TYR A 78 -5.20 -21.33 -2.12
C TYR A 78 -5.74 -20.17 -2.94
N SER A 79 -5.45 -18.95 -2.53
CA SER A 79 -5.66 -17.74 -3.33
C SER A 79 -4.50 -16.78 -3.12
N ILE A 80 -4.10 -16.06 -4.16
CA ILE A 80 -3.06 -15.03 -4.09
C ILE A 80 -3.71 -13.67 -4.32
N HIS A 81 -3.43 -12.71 -3.45
CA HIS A 81 -4.02 -11.37 -3.54
C HIS A 81 -2.95 -10.31 -3.69
N ARG A 82 -3.08 -9.51 -4.75
CA ARG A 82 -2.12 -8.48 -5.16
C ARG A 82 -2.76 -7.10 -4.97
N PRO A 83 -2.77 -6.55 -3.74
CA PRO A 83 -3.26 -5.20 -3.51
C PRO A 83 -2.33 -4.15 -4.14
N SER A 84 -2.90 -2.98 -4.41
CA SER A 84 -2.18 -1.74 -4.69
C SER A 84 -1.70 -1.07 -3.39
N ILE A 85 -1.43 0.25 -3.42
CA ILE A 85 -1.09 1.04 -2.23
C ILE A 85 -2.18 0.88 -1.18
N PHE A 86 -1.78 0.44 0.01
CA PHE A 86 -2.71 0.08 1.06
C PHE A 86 -3.19 1.29 1.86
N LEU A 87 -4.49 1.37 2.08
CA LEU A 87 -5.14 2.31 2.97
C LEU A 87 -5.74 1.57 4.15
N GLY A 88 -5.01 1.57 5.26
CA GLY A 88 -5.38 0.84 6.48
C GLY A 88 -4.90 1.52 7.75
N VAL A 89 -5.42 1.06 8.88
CA VAL A 89 -5.13 1.63 10.20
C VAL A 89 -4.22 0.66 10.96
N SER A 90 -2.91 0.92 10.93
CA SER A 90 -1.92 0.17 11.72
C SER A 90 -0.68 1.01 11.99
N THR A 91 -0.36 1.27 13.25
CA THR A 91 0.89 1.96 13.65
C THR A 91 2.13 1.07 13.59
N ARG A 92 1.96 -0.21 13.24
CA ARG A 92 3.06 -1.21 13.15
C ARG A 92 3.35 -1.66 11.73
N SER A 93 2.60 -1.17 10.74
CA SER A 93 2.85 -1.50 9.34
C SER A 93 4.14 -0.81 8.90
N TYR A 94 5.08 -1.58 8.36
CA TYR A 94 6.30 -1.02 7.79
C TYR A 94 6.00 -0.12 6.58
N PHE A 95 5.09 -0.55 5.69
CA PHE A 95 4.62 0.29 4.59
C PHE A 95 3.31 0.96 5.00
N ASN A 96 3.39 2.20 5.48
CA ASN A 96 2.24 2.98 5.91
C ASN A 96 2.22 4.36 5.24
N ILE A 97 1.92 4.34 3.94
CA ILE A 97 1.94 5.55 3.09
C ILE A 97 0.95 6.62 3.58
N PRO A 98 -0.32 6.30 3.89
CA PRO A 98 -1.26 7.30 4.39
C PRO A 98 -0.80 7.95 5.70
N LEU A 99 -0.29 7.16 6.67
CA LEU A 99 0.20 7.70 7.94
C LEU A 99 1.47 8.54 7.74
N THR A 100 2.36 8.11 6.85
CA THR A 100 3.57 8.88 6.48
C THR A 100 3.20 10.27 5.95
N LEU A 101 2.18 10.35 5.08
CA LEU A 101 1.67 11.62 4.55
C LEU A 101 0.98 12.48 5.62
N ALA A 102 0.21 11.86 6.52
CA ALA A 102 -0.43 12.56 7.62
C ALA A 102 0.59 13.17 8.60
N VAL A 103 1.61 12.40 8.98
CA VAL A 103 2.70 12.89 9.84
C VAL A 103 3.44 14.03 9.16
N TYR A 104 3.74 13.92 7.87
CA TYR A 104 4.36 15.00 7.10
C TYR A 104 3.49 16.27 7.11
N ALA A 105 2.19 16.15 6.83
CA ALA A 105 1.26 17.28 6.86
C ALA A 105 1.21 17.94 8.24
N LEU A 106 1.13 17.15 9.32
CA LEU A 106 1.06 17.66 10.69
C LEU A 106 2.36 18.32 11.15
N VAL A 107 3.51 17.78 10.76
CA VAL A 107 4.82 18.42 11.01
C VAL A 107 4.91 19.74 10.25
N CYS A 108 4.48 19.78 8.99
CA CYS A 108 4.40 21.03 8.22
C CYS A 108 3.49 22.05 8.90
N LYS A 109 2.31 21.64 9.34
CA LYS A 109 1.36 22.49 10.05
C LYS A 109 1.96 23.07 11.33
N HIS A 110 2.51 22.21 12.18
CA HIS A 110 3.02 22.60 13.50
C HIS A 110 4.24 23.53 13.40
N GLN A 111 5.06 23.40 12.35
CA GLN A 111 6.26 24.23 12.13
C GLN A 111 6.05 25.35 11.10
N ASN A 112 4.83 25.51 10.57
CA ASN A 112 4.48 26.46 9.52
C ASN A 112 5.36 26.31 8.24
N TYR A 113 5.66 25.07 7.86
CA TYR A 113 6.31 24.76 6.59
C TYR A 113 5.27 24.50 5.49
N PRO A 114 5.60 24.77 4.20
CA PRO A 114 4.76 24.36 3.09
C PRO A 114 4.67 22.82 2.99
N PHE A 115 3.47 22.30 2.77
CA PHE A 115 3.22 20.88 2.52
C PHE A 115 3.40 20.56 1.03
N ARG A 116 4.66 20.36 0.62
CA ARG A 116 5.08 20.23 -0.78
C ARG A 116 4.96 18.80 -1.27
N TYR A 117 4.47 18.63 -2.49
CA TYR A 117 4.56 17.36 -3.19
C TYR A 117 6.03 17.04 -3.51
N PHE A 118 6.46 15.80 -3.24
CA PHE A 118 7.85 15.35 -3.39
C PHE A 118 8.01 14.20 -4.40
N GLY A 119 6.97 13.92 -5.19
CA GLY A 119 7.06 13.01 -6.34
C GLY A 119 7.64 13.69 -7.58
N ASN A 120 7.26 13.19 -8.75
CA ASN A 120 7.64 13.76 -10.03
C ASN A 120 6.39 14.21 -10.82
N LYS A 121 6.61 14.82 -11.98
CA LYS A 121 5.51 15.26 -12.85
C LYS A 121 4.62 14.11 -13.30
N PHE A 122 5.23 12.96 -13.60
CA PHE A 122 4.49 11.79 -14.07
C PHE A 122 3.46 11.34 -13.02
N SER A 123 3.88 11.09 -11.78
CA SER A 123 3.00 10.66 -10.70
C SER A 123 1.99 11.73 -10.29
N TRP A 124 2.34 13.02 -10.41
CA TRP A 124 1.41 14.14 -10.19
C TRP A 124 0.22 14.14 -11.17
N GLU A 125 0.49 13.85 -12.45
CA GLU A 125 -0.47 14.02 -13.56
C GLU A 125 -1.21 12.74 -13.96
N HIS A 126 -0.66 11.56 -13.69
CA HIS A 126 -1.22 10.28 -14.14
C HIS A 126 -2.06 9.57 -13.06
N PHE A 127 -2.84 8.59 -13.50
CA PHE A 127 -3.73 7.84 -12.62
C PHE A 127 -3.00 6.80 -11.78
N TRP A 128 -3.48 6.68 -10.55
CA TRP A 128 -3.11 5.70 -9.54
C TRP A 128 -4.37 5.10 -8.95
N ASP A 129 -4.24 3.95 -8.31
CA ASP A 129 -5.28 3.36 -7.48
C ASP A 129 -4.76 3.01 -6.08
N MET A 130 -5.69 2.62 -5.20
CA MET A 130 -5.42 2.25 -3.83
C MET A 130 -6.26 1.04 -3.44
N THR A 131 -5.91 0.41 -2.33
CA THR A 131 -6.65 -0.70 -1.74
C THR A 131 -6.99 -0.39 -0.30
N ASN A 132 -8.28 -0.22 -0.03
CA ASN A 132 -8.80 -0.12 1.33
C ASN A 132 -8.65 -1.48 2.03
N ALA A 133 -8.15 -1.45 3.26
CA ALA A 133 -7.94 -2.64 4.10
C ALA A 133 -9.20 -3.49 4.28
N ARG A 134 -10.40 -2.88 4.20
CA ARG A 134 -11.67 -3.60 4.22
C ARG A 134 -11.87 -4.43 2.95
N VAL A 135 -11.65 -3.83 1.77
CA VAL A 135 -11.90 -4.48 0.47
C VAL A 135 -11.03 -5.71 0.28
N ILE A 136 -9.74 -5.62 0.60
CA ILE A 136 -8.82 -6.77 0.56
C ILE A 136 -9.17 -7.84 1.59
N ALA A 137 -9.61 -7.46 2.80
CA ALA A 137 -10.07 -8.43 3.79
C ALA A 137 -11.33 -9.17 3.30
N GLU A 138 -12.27 -8.46 2.67
CA GLU A 138 -13.45 -9.05 2.03
C GLU A 138 -13.05 -9.97 0.86
N GLN A 139 -12.06 -9.58 0.04
CA GLN A 139 -11.58 -10.41 -1.06
C GLN A 139 -10.89 -11.68 -0.56
N HIS A 140 -10.12 -11.60 0.54
CA HIS A 140 -9.51 -12.77 1.19
C HIS A 140 -10.59 -13.77 1.63
N VAL A 141 -11.62 -13.29 2.33
CA VAL A 141 -12.74 -14.13 2.77
C VAL A 141 -13.48 -14.70 1.57
N TRP A 142 -13.84 -13.87 0.59
CA TRP A 142 -14.53 -14.28 -0.63
C TRP A 142 -13.79 -15.41 -1.35
N ALA A 143 -12.49 -15.27 -1.61
CA ALA A 143 -11.72 -16.28 -2.32
C ALA A 143 -11.61 -17.59 -1.52
N SER A 144 -11.58 -17.51 -0.19
CA SER A 144 -11.49 -18.68 0.69
C SER A 144 -12.75 -19.56 0.70
N VAL A 145 -13.91 -19.00 0.34
CA VAL A 145 -15.21 -19.70 0.36
C VAL A 145 -15.86 -19.85 -1.01
N THR A 146 -15.27 -19.28 -2.07
CA THR A 146 -15.80 -19.32 -3.43
C THR A 146 -15.10 -20.39 -4.27
N ASP A 147 -15.83 -21.41 -4.70
CA ASP A 147 -15.24 -22.56 -5.41
C ASP A 147 -14.48 -22.18 -6.67
N LYS A 148 -15.04 -21.27 -7.48
CA LYS A 148 -14.38 -20.81 -8.71
C LYS A 148 -13.17 -19.92 -8.47
N ALA A 149 -12.94 -19.42 -7.25
CA ALA A 149 -11.81 -18.55 -6.92
C ALA A 149 -10.59 -19.34 -6.37
N LYS A 150 -10.70 -20.67 -6.28
CA LYS A 150 -9.64 -21.54 -5.76
C LYS A 150 -8.48 -21.64 -6.74
N ASN A 151 -7.27 -21.58 -6.19
CA ASN A 151 -5.98 -21.71 -6.87
C ASN A 151 -5.72 -20.60 -7.90
N GLU A 152 -6.27 -19.41 -7.63
CA GLU A 152 -6.17 -18.25 -8.50
C GLU A 152 -5.42 -17.10 -7.83
N ALA A 153 -4.83 -16.24 -8.66
CA ALA A 153 -4.32 -14.94 -8.26
C ALA A 153 -5.30 -13.84 -8.69
N PHE A 154 -5.51 -12.86 -7.80
CA PHE A 154 -6.39 -11.72 -7.99
C PHE A 154 -5.69 -10.41 -7.63
N ASN A 155 -5.83 -9.41 -8.47
CA ASN A 155 -5.63 -8.02 -8.10
C ASN A 155 -6.73 -7.58 -7.14
N CYS A 156 -6.39 -6.64 -6.26
CA CYS A 156 -7.35 -6.01 -5.37
C CYS A 156 -7.14 -4.50 -5.37
N THR A 157 -8.16 -3.74 -5.74
CA THR A 157 -8.17 -2.27 -5.65
C THR A 157 -9.55 -1.79 -5.22
N ASN A 158 -9.65 -0.50 -4.93
CA ASN A 158 -10.92 0.16 -4.59
C ASN A 158 -11.89 0.23 -5.76
N GLY A 159 -11.44 -0.01 -7.00
CA GLY A 159 -12.25 0.05 -8.21
C GLY A 159 -12.41 1.44 -8.82
N ASP A 160 -11.83 2.48 -8.19
CA ASP A 160 -11.68 3.84 -8.70
C ASP A 160 -10.20 4.21 -8.90
N VAL A 161 -9.96 5.37 -9.53
CA VAL A 161 -8.61 5.92 -9.77
C VAL A 161 -8.53 7.37 -9.31
N PHE A 162 -7.32 7.84 -9.00
CA PHE A 162 -7.02 9.23 -8.63
C PHE A 162 -5.71 9.71 -9.27
N THR A 163 -5.51 11.02 -9.34
CA THR A 163 -4.17 11.60 -9.57
C THR A 163 -3.60 12.10 -8.25
N TRP A 164 -2.27 12.08 -8.09
CA TRP A 164 -1.67 12.64 -6.88
C TRP A 164 -1.97 14.12 -6.70
N LYS A 165 -2.18 14.89 -7.79
CA LYS A 165 -2.71 16.26 -7.72
C LYS A 165 -4.04 16.36 -6.98
N MET A 166 -4.99 15.47 -7.27
CA MET A 166 -6.28 15.44 -6.58
C MET A 166 -6.10 14.98 -5.12
N MET A 167 -5.32 13.92 -4.91
CA MET A 167 -5.04 13.40 -3.57
C MET A 167 -4.37 14.44 -2.68
N TRP A 168 -3.44 15.23 -3.21
CA TRP A 168 -2.73 16.24 -2.44
C TRP A 168 -3.66 17.34 -1.95
N LYS A 169 -4.60 17.80 -2.79
CA LYS A 169 -5.65 18.74 -2.37
C LYS A 169 -6.50 18.17 -1.25
N LEU A 170 -6.92 16.91 -1.37
CA LEU A 170 -7.68 16.24 -0.33
C LEU A 170 -6.91 16.15 0.99
N LEU A 171 -5.60 15.88 0.94
CA LEU A 171 -4.74 15.86 2.12
C LEU A 171 -4.59 17.26 2.74
N CYS A 172 -4.43 18.31 1.91
CA CYS A 172 -4.42 19.71 2.35
C CYS A 172 -5.69 20.05 3.13
N ASP A 173 -6.86 19.71 2.57
CA ASP A 173 -8.15 19.95 3.22
C ASP A 173 -8.30 19.11 4.51
N THR A 174 -7.86 17.85 4.49
CA THR A 174 -8.01 16.91 5.61
C THR A 174 -7.17 17.30 6.82
N PHE A 175 -5.97 17.82 6.59
CA PHE A 175 -5.00 18.20 7.63
C PHE A 175 -4.92 19.71 7.87
N ASP A 176 -5.68 20.50 7.11
CA ASP A 176 -5.72 21.95 7.20
C ASP A 176 -4.31 22.54 7.08
N VAL A 177 -3.72 22.27 5.91
CA VAL A 177 -2.44 22.82 5.45
C VAL A 177 -2.62 23.45 4.06
N GLU A 178 -1.85 24.48 3.76
CA GLU A 178 -1.97 25.20 2.49
C GLU A 178 -1.63 24.31 1.28
N PHE A 179 -2.42 24.41 0.22
CA PHE A 179 -2.12 23.78 -1.05
C PHE A 179 -1.06 24.58 -1.81
N VAL A 180 0.11 23.97 -2.00
CA VAL A 180 1.17 24.50 -2.86
C VAL A 180 1.17 23.72 -4.19
N PRO A 181 1.01 24.39 -5.35
CA PRO A 181 1.14 23.73 -6.65
C PRO A 181 2.51 23.07 -6.81
N PHE A 182 2.54 21.89 -7.41
CA PHE A 182 3.79 21.23 -7.75
C PHE A 182 4.60 22.05 -8.77
N ASP A 183 5.87 22.30 -8.46
CA ASP A 183 6.86 22.89 -9.36
C ASP A 183 8.01 21.89 -9.59
N GLU A 184 8.14 21.39 -10.82
CA GLU A 184 9.18 20.43 -11.20
C GLU A 184 10.61 20.97 -11.06
N LYS A 185 10.78 22.29 -10.96
CA LYS A 185 12.09 22.94 -10.82
C LYS A 185 12.60 22.92 -9.39
N GLU A 186 11.70 22.78 -8.41
CA GLU A 186 12.09 22.71 -7.01
C GLU A 186 12.59 21.31 -6.65
N LYS A 187 13.87 21.20 -6.31
CA LYS A 187 14.41 19.97 -5.72
C LYS A 187 14.01 19.91 -4.25
N PHE A 188 13.31 18.86 -3.87
CA PHE A 188 12.91 18.63 -2.48
C PHE A 188 13.18 17.18 -2.08
N ASP A 189 14.05 17.01 -1.09
CA ASP A 189 14.37 15.71 -0.52
C ASP A 189 13.57 15.52 0.77
N ILE A 190 12.47 14.76 0.67
CA ILE A 190 11.59 14.50 1.81
C ILE A 190 12.27 13.68 2.91
N VAL A 191 13.21 12.79 2.53
CA VAL A 191 13.88 11.90 3.48
C VAL A 191 14.82 12.73 4.35
N GLU A 192 15.63 13.57 3.71
CA GLU A 192 16.51 14.52 4.41
C GLU A 192 15.69 15.54 5.23
N PHE A 193 14.58 16.05 4.69
CA PHE A 193 13.72 17.02 5.39
C PHE A 193 13.10 16.43 6.68
N MET A 194 12.68 15.17 6.66
CA MET A 194 11.99 14.53 7.78
C MET A 194 12.91 13.84 8.78
N LYS A 195 14.21 13.63 8.46
CA LYS A 195 15.10 12.78 9.29
C LYS A 195 15.25 13.24 10.74
N ASP A 196 15.22 14.56 10.99
CA ASP A 196 15.44 15.15 12.32
C ASP A 196 14.13 15.70 12.93
N LYS A 197 12.97 15.26 12.43
CA LYS A 197 11.65 15.74 12.90
C LYS A 197 11.03 14.88 14.00
N GLY A 198 11.76 13.89 14.54
CA GLY A 198 11.30 13.04 15.63
C GLY A 198 10.88 13.84 16.87
N GLU A 199 11.72 14.78 17.31
CA GLU A 199 11.40 15.65 18.46
C GLU A 199 10.20 16.59 18.19
N VAL A 200 9.97 16.96 16.93
CA VAL A 200 8.78 17.75 16.56
C VAL A 200 7.53 16.90 16.68
N TRP A 201 7.59 15.63 16.24
CA TRP A 201 6.49 14.70 16.41
C TRP A 201 6.20 14.42 17.89
N ASP A 202 7.23 14.26 18.72
CA ASP A 202 7.07 14.06 20.17
C ASP A 202 6.31 15.23 20.82
N LYS A 203 6.59 16.48 20.42
CA LYS A 203 5.83 17.66 20.87
C LYS A 203 4.37 17.62 20.42
N ILE A 204 4.11 17.28 19.16
CA ILE A 204 2.73 17.12 18.65
C ILE A 204 1.98 16.07 19.46
N VAL A 205 2.62 14.95 19.78
CA VAL A 205 2.05 13.87 20.62
C VAL A 205 1.71 14.39 22.01
N GLU A 206 2.63 15.09 22.67
CA GLU A 206 2.43 15.63 24.01
C GLU A 206 1.32 16.69 24.07
N GLU A 207 1.38 17.70 23.19
CA GLU A 207 0.44 18.82 23.16
C GLU A 207 -1.00 18.39 22.88
N ASN A 208 -1.19 17.34 22.08
CA ASN A 208 -2.51 16.84 21.69
C ASN A 208 -2.97 15.62 22.51
N GLY A 209 -2.18 15.18 23.51
CA GLY A 209 -2.53 14.04 24.36
C GLY A 209 -2.71 12.74 23.58
N LEU A 210 -1.86 12.52 22.57
CA LEU A 210 -1.89 11.35 21.68
C LEU A 210 -1.28 10.11 22.35
N TYR A 211 -1.53 8.95 21.76
CA TYR A 211 -0.82 7.73 22.15
C TYR A 211 0.68 7.90 21.86
N LYS A 212 1.52 7.49 22.81
CA LYS A 212 2.97 7.64 22.69
C LYS A 212 3.48 6.76 21.54
N THR A 213 3.92 7.42 20.48
CA THR A 213 4.42 6.80 19.25
C THR A 213 5.73 7.46 18.83
N LYS A 214 6.58 6.71 18.13
CA LYS A 214 7.78 7.26 17.51
C LYS A 214 7.58 7.42 16.02
N MET A 215 7.98 8.57 15.46
CA MET A 215 7.83 8.87 14.05
C MET A 215 8.51 7.81 13.16
N GLU A 216 9.71 7.39 13.55
CA GLU A 216 10.56 6.44 12.82
C GLU A 216 9.98 5.02 12.80
N GLU A 217 9.12 4.69 13.76
CA GLU A 217 8.44 3.39 13.84
C GLU A 217 7.15 3.34 13.00
N MET A 218 6.61 4.51 12.62
CA MET A 218 5.30 4.64 11.97
C MET A 218 5.37 5.12 10.52
N THR A 219 6.48 5.75 10.13
CA THR A 219 6.63 6.40 8.82
C THR A 219 7.61 5.66 7.93
N CYS A 220 7.42 5.76 6.62
CA CYS A 220 8.27 5.10 5.63
C CYS A 220 8.67 6.06 4.49
N PHE A 221 9.27 7.20 4.85
CA PHE A 221 9.61 8.27 3.89
C PHE A 221 10.46 7.78 2.71
N GLY A 222 11.48 6.96 2.95
CA GLY A 222 12.32 6.42 1.87
C GLY A 222 11.54 5.57 0.87
N ALA A 223 10.65 4.70 1.36
CA ALA A 223 9.81 3.88 0.48
C ALA A 223 8.80 4.74 -0.30
N LEU A 224 8.20 5.74 0.35
CA LEU A 224 7.25 6.63 -0.30
C LEU A 224 7.91 7.52 -1.35
N ASP A 225 9.12 8.03 -1.07
CA ASP A 225 9.93 8.78 -2.03
C ASP A 225 10.21 7.97 -3.29
N THR A 226 10.62 6.70 -3.13
CA THR A 226 10.82 5.78 -4.26
C THR A 226 9.54 5.57 -5.07
N ILE A 227 8.41 5.34 -4.39
CA ILE A 227 7.12 5.08 -5.07
C ILE A 227 6.66 6.30 -5.85
N LEU A 228 6.68 7.50 -5.26
CA LEU A 228 6.19 8.71 -5.94
C LEU A 228 7.11 9.17 -7.08
N LYS A 229 8.32 8.64 -7.18
CA LYS A 229 9.25 8.90 -8.28
C LYS A 229 9.17 7.86 -9.40
N LEU A 230 8.27 6.89 -9.31
CA LEU A 230 8.03 5.95 -10.40
C LEU A 230 7.37 6.67 -11.59
N GLU A 231 7.89 6.40 -12.78
CA GLU A 231 7.31 6.84 -14.06
C GLU A 231 6.49 5.72 -14.70
N VAL A 232 5.57 5.15 -13.91
CA VAL A 232 4.62 4.12 -14.36
C VAL A 232 3.23 4.45 -13.87
N GLN A 233 2.22 4.28 -14.73
CA GLN A 233 0.82 4.53 -14.37
C GLN A 233 0.30 3.40 -13.49
N HIS A 234 0.60 3.43 -12.19
CA HIS A 234 0.37 2.34 -11.25
C HIS A 234 -1.12 2.07 -10.99
N VAL A 235 -1.75 1.34 -11.90
CA VAL A 235 -3.16 0.96 -11.89
C VAL A 235 -3.28 -0.54 -12.15
N LEU A 236 -4.06 -1.24 -11.34
CA LEU A 236 -4.33 -2.67 -11.45
C LEU A 236 -5.76 -2.87 -11.95
N SER A 237 -5.95 -3.82 -12.85
CA SER A 237 -7.27 -4.21 -13.33
C SER A 237 -8.02 -5.03 -12.29
N MET A 238 -9.29 -4.71 -12.06
CA MET A 238 -10.23 -5.52 -11.26
C MET A 238 -11.09 -6.45 -12.11
N THR A 239 -10.84 -6.54 -13.42
CA THR A 239 -11.69 -7.31 -14.36
C THR A 239 -11.80 -8.77 -13.95
N LYS A 240 -10.68 -9.46 -13.71
CA LYS A 240 -10.69 -10.88 -13.29
C LYS A 240 -11.50 -11.08 -12.02
N SER A 241 -11.25 -10.28 -10.98
CA SER A 241 -12.03 -10.32 -9.73
C SER A 241 -13.54 -10.18 -9.97
N ARG A 242 -13.96 -9.24 -10.83
CA ARG A 242 -15.37 -9.02 -11.17
C ARG A 242 -15.98 -10.16 -11.98
N GLU A 243 -15.26 -10.73 -12.94
CA GLU A 243 -15.70 -11.91 -13.70
C GLU A 243 -15.84 -13.14 -12.78
N PHE A 244 -15.00 -13.24 -11.77
CA PHE A 244 -15.11 -14.23 -10.70
C PHE A 244 -16.17 -13.84 -9.65
N GLY A 245 -16.90 -12.74 -9.81
CA GLY A 245 -18.06 -12.38 -8.98
C GLY A 245 -17.71 -11.64 -7.69
N PHE A 246 -16.50 -11.11 -7.56
CA PHE A 246 -16.16 -10.16 -6.51
C PHE A 246 -16.45 -8.73 -6.96
N HIS A 247 -17.43 -8.08 -6.34
CA HIS A 247 -17.92 -6.75 -6.74
C HIS A 247 -17.76 -5.68 -5.66
N GLU A 248 -17.13 -6.01 -4.53
CA GLU A 248 -16.86 -5.03 -3.48
C GLU A 248 -15.92 -3.93 -3.98
N TYR A 249 -16.18 -2.73 -3.52
CA TYR A 249 -15.43 -1.54 -3.90
C TYR A 249 -15.37 -0.54 -2.73
N ALA A 250 -14.54 0.48 -2.88
CA ALA A 250 -14.51 1.61 -1.96
C ALA A 250 -14.32 2.91 -2.74
N ASN A 251 -14.83 4.02 -2.21
CA ASN A 251 -14.52 5.34 -2.74
C ASN A 251 -13.22 5.82 -2.09
N THR A 252 -12.16 6.00 -2.88
CA THR A 252 -10.82 6.33 -2.39
C THR A 252 -10.80 7.67 -1.63
N PRO A 253 -11.33 8.79 -2.17
CA PRO A 253 -11.40 10.05 -1.42
C PRO A 253 -12.12 9.94 -0.07
N LYS A 254 -13.30 9.31 -0.03
CA LYS A 254 -14.03 9.09 1.23
C LYS A 254 -13.22 8.24 2.20
N SER A 255 -12.60 7.17 1.71
CA SER A 255 -11.78 6.27 2.54
C SER A 255 -10.63 7.00 3.22
N ILE A 256 -10.01 7.99 2.58
CA ILE A 256 -8.93 8.81 3.18
C ILE A 256 -9.48 9.64 4.36
N THR A 257 -10.62 10.30 4.16
CA THR A 257 -11.24 11.11 5.22
C THR A 257 -11.71 10.26 6.41
N GLU A 258 -12.32 9.10 6.15
CA GLU A 258 -12.75 8.14 7.16
C GLU A 258 -11.55 7.54 7.91
N TRP A 259 -10.47 7.22 7.18
CA TRP A 259 -9.22 6.73 7.75
C TRP A 259 -8.60 7.76 8.71
N ALA A 260 -8.52 9.03 8.30
CA ALA A 260 -8.01 10.10 9.15
C ALA A 260 -8.88 10.27 10.40
N HIS A 261 -10.22 10.29 10.25
CA HIS A 261 -11.15 10.36 11.37
C HIS A 261 -10.95 9.20 12.37
N ARG A 262 -10.78 7.97 11.86
CA ARG A 262 -10.54 6.80 12.71
C ARG A 262 -9.23 6.90 13.49
N LEU A 263 -8.16 7.42 12.89
CA LEU A 263 -6.89 7.64 13.59
C LEU A 263 -6.99 8.73 14.66
N ARG A 264 -7.79 9.77 14.44
CA ARG A 264 -8.11 10.78 15.47
C ARG A 264 -8.86 10.18 16.64
N GLN A 265 -9.87 9.35 16.37
CA GLN A 265 -10.59 8.61 17.43
C GLN A 265 -9.66 7.69 18.25
N MET A 266 -8.66 7.10 17.59
CA MET A 266 -7.64 6.27 18.23
C MET A 266 -6.52 7.08 18.92
N LYS A 267 -6.59 8.41 18.88
CA LYS A 267 -5.55 9.32 19.39
C LYS A 267 -4.17 9.04 18.80
N ILE A 268 -4.10 8.63 17.54
CA ILE A 268 -2.84 8.50 16.80
C ILE A 268 -2.50 9.79 16.07
N LEU A 269 -3.53 10.51 15.61
CA LEU A 269 -3.43 11.85 15.03
C LEU A 269 -4.22 12.84 15.90
N PRO A 270 -3.88 14.14 15.91
CA PRO A 270 -4.72 15.20 16.47
C PRO A 270 -6.10 15.30 15.83
#